data_AF-A0A929ZT16-F1
#
_entry.id   AF-A0A929ZT16-F1
#
_cell.length_a   1.000
_cell.length_b   1.000
_cell.length_c   1.000
_cell.angle_alpha   90.00
_cell.angle_beta   90.00
_cell.angle_gamma   90.00
#
_symmetry.space_group_name_H-M   'P 1'
#
loop_
_entity.id
_entity.type
_entity.pdbx_description
1 polymer ?
#
loop_
_entity_poly.entity_id
_entity_poly.type
_entity_poly.pdbx_seq_one_letter_code
_entity_poly.pdbx_strand_id
1 'polypeptide(L)'
;MEEEILRESFRQKTWSEQATKDSWMVFKIMGEIVSGYEKMQKMGPCVSIFGSARIKPDTKYYKMTEEIAQKITELGFGVITGGGPGIMEAGNKGAKESGGKSIGLNIELPFEQHLNPYIDKLYSMEFDYFFIRKLMFIKYSQGFIVMPGGFGTLDELSEALTLIQTGKIGRFPIVLVGSKFWNGLLDWFKNTL
;
A
#
# COMPACT_ATOMS: atom_id res chain seq x y z
N MET A 1 -9.91 -9.44 -23.05
CA MET A 1 -9.84 -8.82 -21.72
C MET A 1 -9.36 -7.37 -21.79
N GLU A 2 -8.13 -7.07 -22.24
CA GLU A 2 -7.66 -5.66 -22.36
C GLU A 2 -8.51 -4.83 -23.35
N GLU A 3 -8.81 -5.40 -24.53
CA GLU A 3 -9.72 -4.80 -25.51
C GLU A 3 -11.18 -4.69 -25.02
N GLU A 4 -11.59 -5.56 -24.10
CA GLU A 4 -12.95 -5.62 -23.58
C GLU A 4 -13.18 -4.55 -22.52
N ILE A 5 -12.21 -4.38 -21.60
CA ILE A 5 -12.14 -3.26 -20.66
C ILE A 5 -12.11 -1.93 -21.43
N LEU A 6 -11.32 -1.84 -22.51
CA LEU A 6 -11.30 -0.66 -23.36
C LEU A 6 -12.68 -0.39 -23.98
N ARG A 7 -13.29 -1.38 -24.63
CA ARG A 7 -14.61 -1.22 -25.29
C ARG A 7 -15.72 -0.86 -24.30
N GLU A 8 -15.74 -1.45 -23.11
CA GLU A 8 -16.72 -1.09 -22.07
C GLU A 8 -16.49 0.31 -21.50
N SER A 9 -15.24 0.74 -21.35
CA SER A 9 -14.89 2.06 -20.82
C SER A 9 -15.34 3.19 -21.74
N PHE A 10 -15.36 2.96 -23.05
CA PHE A 10 -15.79 3.94 -24.06
C PHE A 10 -17.25 3.78 -24.51
N ARG A 11 -18.01 2.84 -23.95
CA ARG A 11 -19.43 2.66 -24.27
C ARG A 11 -20.27 3.80 -23.66
N GLN A 12 -21.10 4.43 -24.49
CA GLN A 12 -22.11 5.40 -24.03
C GLN A 12 -23.17 4.69 -23.17
N LYS A 13 -23.29 5.09 -21.90
CA LYS A 13 -24.28 4.55 -20.94
C LYS A 13 -25.52 5.43 -20.93
N THR A 14 -26.67 4.85 -20.61
CA THR A 14 -27.90 5.64 -20.44
C THR A 14 -27.85 6.47 -19.16
N TRP A 15 -28.54 7.62 -19.13
CA TRP A 15 -28.54 8.51 -17.97
C TRP A 15 -29.06 7.83 -16.70
N SER A 16 -30.08 6.96 -16.81
CA SER A 16 -30.62 6.19 -15.69
C SER A 16 -29.63 5.14 -15.15
N GLU A 17 -28.94 4.41 -16.03
CA GLU A 17 -27.89 3.46 -15.62
C GLU A 17 -26.72 4.18 -14.93
N GLN A 18 -26.38 5.37 -15.40
CA GLN A 18 -25.29 6.16 -14.85
C GLN A 18 -25.66 6.75 -13.47
N ALA A 19 -26.83 7.38 -13.34
CA ALA A 19 -27.28 7.98 -12.07
C ALA A 19 -27.47 6.94 -10.94
N THR A 20 -28.04 5.77 -11.24
CA THR A 20 -28.21 4.70 -10.23
C THR A 20 -26.88 4.05 -9.86
N LYS A 21 -26.00 3.80 -10.83
CA LYS A 21 -24.67 3.23 -10.58
C LYS A 21 -23.80 4.18 -9.75
N ASP A 22 -23.81 5.47 -10.07
CA ASP A 22 -23.01 6.48 -9.39
C ASP A 22 -23.48 6.68 -7.94
N SER A 23 -24.80 6.66 -7.69
CA SER A 23 -25.36 6.75 -6.33
C SER A 23 -24.94 5.57 -5.46
N TRP A 24 -25.02 4.34 -5.97
CA TRP A 24 -24.59 3.14 -5.23
C TRP A 24 -23.08 3.12 -4.97
N MET A 25 -22.30 3.61 -5.93
CA MET A 25 -20.85 3.75 -5.79
C MET A 25 -20.49 4.69 -4.63
N VAL A 26 -21.18 5.83 -4.48
CA VAL A 26 -20.96 6.74 -3.34
C VAL A 26 -21.17 6.03 -2.01
N PHE A 27 -22.26 5.27 -1.86
CA PHE A 27 -22.51 4.52 -0.62
C PHE A 27 -21.45 3.46 -0.34
N LYS A 28 -20.98 2.74 -1.38
CA LYS A 28 -19.86 1.79 -1.24
C LYS A 28 -18.58 2.48 -0.78
N ILE A 29 -18.23 3.61 -1.40
CA ILE A 29 -17.05 4.40 -1.05
C ILE A 29 -17.12 4.86 0.41
N MET A 30 -18.28 5.39 0.83
CA MET A 30 -18.49 5.79 2.22
C MET A 30 -18.34 4.60 3.17
N GLY A 31 -18.91 3.44 2.82
CA GLY A 31 -18.81 2.22 3.62
C GLY A 31 -17.36 1.75 3.81
N GLU A 32 -16.56 1.74 2.74
CA GLU A 32 -15.14 1.37 2.82
C GLU A 32 -14.32 2.36 3.65
N ILE A 33 -14.58 3.66 3.53
CA ILE A 33 -13.89 4.68 4.35
C ILE A 33 -14.19 4.44 5.83
N VAL A 34 -15.47 4.24 6.19
CA VAL A 34 -15.88 4.01 7.58
C VAL A 34 -15.24 2.73 8.12
N SER A 35 -15.34 1.62 7.39
CA SER A 35 -14.74 0.33 7.77
C SER A 35 -13.21 0.44 7.95
N GLY A 36 -12.53 1.12 7.02
CA GLY A 36 -11.10 1.37 7.10
C GLY A 36 -10.73 2.16 8.36
N TYR A 37 -11.44 3.25 8.64
CA TYR A 37 -11.15 4.08 9.82
C TYR A 37 -11.37 3.33 11.15
N GLU A 38 -12.48 2.60 11.28
CA GLU A 38 -12.79 1.85 12.51
C GLU A 38 -11.75 0.77 12.82
N LYS A 39 -11.26 0.08 11.78
CA LYS A 39 -10.23 -0.96 11.92
C LYS A 39 -8.86 -0.34 12.22
N MET A 40 -8.48 0.69 11.47
CA MET A 40 -7.15 1.30 11.58
C MET A 40 -6.95 2.09 12.88
N GLN A 41 -8.00 2.71 13.44
CA GLN A 41 -7.92 3.44 14.72
C GLN A 41 -7.41 2.58 15.90
N LYS A 42 -7.61 1.26 15.84
CA LYS A 42 -7.22 0.33 16.92
C LYS A 42 -5.75 -0.12 16.83
N MET A 43 -5.02 0.32 15.81
CA MET A 43 -3.69 -0.20 15.48
C MET A 43 -2.57 0.55 16.18
N GLY A 44 -2.77 1.83 16.55
CA GLY A 44 -1.69 2.65 17.09
C GLY A 44 -0.68 3.06 16.01
N PRO A 45 0.51 3.57 16.37
CA PRO A 45 1.46 4.10 15.41
C PRO A 45 2.03 2.97 14.54
N CYS A 46 2.06 3.18 13.22
CA CYS A 46 2.53 2.18 12.27
C CYS A 46 3.49 2.77 11.23
N VAL A 47 4.29 1.92 10.59
CA VAL A 47 5.16 2.26 9.45
C VAL A 47 4.72 1.43 8.26
N SER A 48 4.60 2.04 7.09
CA SER A 48 4.21 1.34 5.87
C SER A 48 5.45 0.87 5.11
N ILE A 49 5.44 -0.39 4.66
CA ILE A 49 6.50 -0.96 3.84
C ILE A 49 5.95 -1.26 2.45
N PHE A 50 6.59 -0.69 1.43
CA PHE A 50 6.28 -0.91 0.03
C PHE A 50 7.44 -1.56 -0.71
N GLY A 51 7.13 -2.36 -1.73
CA GLY A 51 8.13 -2.94 -2.61
C GLY A 51 7.54 -3.96 -3.57
N SER A 52 8.42 -4.65 -4.30
CA SER A 52 8.01 -5.61 -5.33
C SER A 52 7.25 -6.82 -4.77
N ALA A 53 6.11 -7.14 -5.40
CA ALA A 53 5.40 -8.40 -5.21
C ALA A 53 6.14 -9.63 -5.78
N ARG A 54 7.18 -9.41 -6.60
CA ARG A 54 7.84 -10.46 -7.40
C ARG A 54 9.16 -10.96 -6.80
N ILE A 55 9.62 -10.35 -5.69
CA ILE A 55 10.86 -10.73 -5.02
C ILE A 55 10.64 -12.03 -4.23
N LYS A 56 11.61 -12.95 -4.29
CA LYS A 56 11.52 -14.26 -3.63
C LYS A 56 12.12 -14.28 -2.20
N PRO A 57 11.67 -15.18 -1.31
CA PRO A 57 12.13 -15.28 0.09
C PRO A 57 13.63 -15.44 0.31
N ASP A 58 14.34 -16.07 -0.62
CA ASP A 58 15.77 -16.37 -0.55
C ASP A 58 16.67 -15.16 -0.90
N THR A 59 16.08 -14.07 -1.39
CA THR A 59 16.83 -12.91 -1.87
C THR A 59 17.24 -11.96 -0.76
N LYS A 60 18.29 -11.15 -1.03
CA LYS A 60 18.79 -10.12 -0.12
C LYS A 60 17.70 -9.16 0.34
N TYR A 61 16.87 -8.65 -0.57
CA TYR A 61 15.89 -7.62 -0.22
C TYR A 61 14.73 -8.18 0.59
N TYR A 62 14.36 -9.44 0.40
CA TYR A 62 13.34 -10.08 1.22
C TYR A 62 13.81 -10.17 2.67
N LYS A 63 14.99 -10.77 2.92
CA LYS A 63 15.57 -10.89 4.28
C LYS A 63 15.80 -9.55 4.95
N MET A 64 16.30 -8.58 4.19
CA MET A 64 16.48 -7.21 4.69
C MET A 64 15.14 -6.58 5.09
N THR A 65 14.05 -6.88 4.37
CA THR A 65 12.72 -6.38 4.73
C THR A 65 12.22 -7.02 6.02
N GLU A 66 12.43 -8.32 6.21
CA GLU A 66 12.09 -9.02 7.46
C GLU A 66 12.80 -8.37 8.65
N GLU A 67 14.11 -8.14 8.53
CA GLU A 67 14.92 -7.50 9.58
C GLU A 67 14.46 -6.05 9.87
N ILE A 68 14.13 -5.28 8.83
CA ILE A 68 13.61 -3.93 8.98
C ILE A 68 12.26 -3.96 9.74
N ALA A 69 11.36 -4.86 9.34
CA ALA A 69 10.05 -5.00 9.98
C ALA A 69 10.18 -5.41 11.46
N GLN A 70 11.06 -6.36 11.78
CA GLN A 70 11.36 -6.73 13.17
C GLN A 70 11.81 -5.51 13.99
N LYS A 71 12.77 -4.73 13.47
CA LYS A 71 13.25 -3.52 14.16
C LYS A 71 12.17 -2.45 14.34
N ILE A 72 11.30 -2.27 13.36
CA ILE A 72 10.16 -1.36 13.47
C ILE A 72 9.24 -1.79 14.62
N THR A 73 8.94 -3.09 14.70
CA THR A 73 8.08 -3.62 15.76
C THR A 73 8.71 -3.61 17.14
N GLU A 74 10.01 -3.81 17.26
CA GLU A 74 10.76 -3.68 18.52
C GLU A 74 10.69 -2.24 19.07
N LEU A 75 10.57 -1.25 18.19
CA LEU A 75 10.36 0.16 18.57
C LEU A 75 8.89 0.46 18.96
N GLY A 76 8.00 -0.53 18.93
CA GLY A 76 6.59 -0.40 19.30
C GLY A 76 5.65 0.03 18.18
N PHE A 77 6.13 0.10 16.94
CA PHE A 77 5.30 0.42 15.78
C PHE A 77 4.68 -0.85 15.16
N GLY A 78 3.48 -0.73 14.60
CA GLY A 78 2.93 -1.74 13.68
C GLY A 78 3.54 -1.64 12.28
N VAL A 79 3.42 -2.70 11.48
CA VAL A 79 3.84 -2.72 10.06
C VAL A 79 2.62 -2.86 9.17
N ILE A 80 2.44 -1.92 8.26
CA ILE A 80 1.39 -1.94 7.24
C ILE A 80 2.01 -2.29 5.89
N THR A 81 1.41 -3.24 5.18
CA THR A 81 1.79 -3.56 3.80
C THR A 81 0.55 -3.67 2.92
N GLY A 82 0.77 -3.85 1.62
CA GLY A 82 -0.30 -4.16 0.67
C GLY A 82 -0.85 -5.60 0.75
N GLY A 83 -0.28 -6.45 1.60
CA GLY A 83 -0.75 -7.79 1.92
C GLY A 83 -0.45 -8.88 0.87
N GLY A 84 0.11 -8.52 -0.29
CA GLY A 84 0.50 -9.47 -1.31
C GLY A 84 1.82 -10.23 -1.01
N PRO A 85 2.36 -10.95 -2.00
CA PRO A 85 3.62 -11.69 -1.88
C PRO A 85 4.86 -10.78 -1.90
N GLY A 86 6.04 -11.39 -1.84
CA GLY A 86 7.33 -10.72 -2.00
C GLY A 86 7.68 -9.78 -0.84
N ILE A 87 8.00 -8.52 -1.13
CA ILE A 87 8.39 -7.57 -0.07
C ILE A 87 7.25 -7.34 0.93
N MET A 88 6.00 -7.32 0.47
CA MET A 88 4.85 -7.15 1.36
C MET A 88 4.77 -8.31 2.35
N GLU A 89 4.91 -9.54 1.87
CA GLU A 89 5.00 -10.73 2.71
C GLU A 89 6.16 -10.68 3.68
N ALA A 90 7.37 -10.30 3.23
CA ALA A 90 8.54 -10.17 4.08
C ALA A 90 8.33 -9.16 5.23
N GLY A 91 7.67 -8.04 4.93
CA GLY A 91 7.33 -7.03 5.94
C GLY A 91 6.33 -7.57 6.97
N ASN A 92 5.28 -8.25 6.51
CA ASN A 92 4.30 -8.87 7.42
C ASN A 92 4.92 -9.99 8.24
N LYS A 93 5.78 -10.81 7.63
CA LYS A 93 6.48 -11.91 8.30
C LYS A 93 7.38 -11.41 9.41
N GLY A 94 8.26 -10.47 9.11
CA GLY A 94 9.15 -9.89 10.11
C GLY A 94 8.39 -9.27 11.27
N ALA A 95 7.27 -8.58 10.99
CA ALA A 95 6.44 -7.98 12.02
C ALA A 95 5.71 -8.99 12.91
N LYS A 96 5.23 -10.10 12.33
CA LYS A 96 4.51 -11.12 13.08
C LYS A 96 5.44 -11.99 13.93
N GLU A 97 6.60 -12.34 13.40
CA GLU A 97 7.59 -13.18 14.09
C GLU A 97 8.20 -12.48 15.32
N SER A 98 8.23 -11.15 15.34
CA SER A 98 8.62 -10.34 16.50
C SER A 98 7.47 -10.03 17.47
N GLY A 99 6.26 -10.53 17.21
CA GLY A 99 5.07 -10.28 18.04
C GLY A 99 4.47 -8.87 17.89
N GLY A 100 4.88 -8.12 16.87
CA GLY A 100 4.29 -6.84 16.51
C GLY A 100 2.99 -6.98 15.72
N LYS A 101 2.31 -5.85 15.51
CA LYS A 101 1.08 -5.83 14.70
C LYS A 101 1.43 -5.91 13.22
N SER A 102 0.87 -6.90 12.53
CA SER A 102 1.06 -7.12 11.10
C SER A 102 -0.23 -6.86 10.33
N ILE A 103 -0.25 -5.77 9.57
CA ILE A 103 -1.44 -5.24 8.88
C ILE A 103 -1.33 -5.45 7.38
N GLY A 104 -2.42 -5.89 6.75
CA GLY A 104 -2.52 -6.07 5.32
C GLY A 104 -3.69 -5.30 4.74
N LEU A 105 -3.40 -4.32 3.88
CA LEU A 105 -4.38 -3.57 3.11
C LEU A 105 -4.43 -4.15 1.70
N ASN A 106 -5.28 -5.14 1.48
CA ASN A 106 -5.44 -5.80 0.20
C ASN A 106 -6.29 -4.96 -0.77
N ILE A 107 -6.08 -5.16 -2.07
CA ILE A 107 -6.96 -4.61 -3.11
C ILE A 107 -7.47 -5.77 -3.95
N GLU A 108 -8.76 -5.78 -4.29
CA GLU A 108 -9.29 -6.83 -5.18
C GLU A 108 -8.71 -6.65 -6.60
N LEU A 109 -7.97 -7.67 -7.05
CA LEU A 109 -7.44 -7.74 -8.41
C LEU A 109 -7.88 -9.04 -9.10
N PRO A 110 -8.08 -9.04 -10.43
CA PRO A 110 -8.57 -10.23 -11.14
C PRO A 110 -7.68 -11.48 -11.03
N PHE A 111 -6.40 -11.32 -10.70
CA PHE A 111 -5.41 -12.40 -10.67
C PHE A 111 -4.57 -12.49 -9.39
N GLU A 112 -4.66 -11.51 -8.49
CA GLU A 112 -3.83 -11.41 -7.28
C GLU A 112 -4.75 -11.57 -6.07
N GLN A 113 -5.01 -12.82 -5.66
CA GLN A 113 -6.15 -13.13 -4.76
C GLN A 113 -5.78 -13.65 -3.37
N HIS A 114 -4.51 -13.77 -3.01
CA HIS A 114 -4.14 -14.36 -1.73
C HIS A 114 -3.28 -13.42 -0.89
N LEU A 115 -3.90 -12.96 0.20
CA LEU A 115 -3.20 -12.36 1.32
C LEU A 115 -2.16 -13.33 1.86
N ASN A 116 -0.99 -12.81 2.17
CA ASN A 116 0.07 -13.61 2.75
C ASN A 116 -0.31 -14.11 4.17
N PRO A 117 0.21 -15.27 4.63
CA PRO A 117 -0.21 -15.89 5.89
C PRO A 117 0.29 -15.15 7.15
N TYR A 118 1.11 -14.11 6.96
CA TYR A 118 1.74 -13.38 8.05
C TYR A 118 0.96 -12.14 8.48
N ILE A 119 -0.19 -11.86 7.87
CA ILE A 119 -1.10 -10.82 8.34
C ILE A 119 -1.87 -11.34 9.55
N ASP A 120 -2.14 -10.46 10.50
CA ASP A 120 -3.03 -10.78 11.61
C ASP A 120 -4.47 -10.77 11.12
N LYS A 121 -5.24 -11.82 11.43
CA LYS A 121 -6.62 -11.97 10.96
C LYS A 121 -7.51 -10.76 11.33
N LEU A 122 -7.24 -10.12 12.46
CA LEU A 122 -7.96 -8.93 12.93
C LEU A 122 -7.59 -7.66 12.16
N TYR A 123 -6.45 -7.65 11.47
CA TYR A 123 -5.87 -6.50 10.77
C TYR A 123 -5.77 -6.71 9.26
N SER A 124 -6.58 -7.64 8.74
CA SER A 124 -6.81 -7.82 7.31
C SER A 124 -7.95 -6.92 6.82
N MET A 125 -7.67 -6.16 5.78
CA MET A 125 -8.65 -5.31 5.10
C MET A 125 -8.61 -5.55 3.59
N GLU A 126 -9.78 -5.56 2.99
CA GLU A 126 -9.98 -5.66 1.55
C GLU A 126 -10.68 -4.38 1.10
N PHE A 127 -10.19 -3.82 0.00
CA PHE A 127 -10.70 -2.60 -0.61
C PHE A 127 -11.08 -2.89 -2.07
N ASP A 128 -12.18 -2.29 -2.54
CA ASP A 128 -12.54 -2.28 -3.97
C ASP A 128 -11.88 -1.08 -4.67
N TYR A 129 -11.58 -0.01 -3.92
CA TYR A 129 -11.10 1.26 -4.49
C TYR A 129 -9.66 1.62 -4.06
N PHE A 130 -8.77 1.77 -5.05
CA PHE A 130 -7.37 2.14 -4.82
C PHE A 130 -7.19 3.40 -3.98
N PHE A 131 -7.98 4.45 -4.22
CA PHE A 131 -7.82 5.72 -3.51
C PHE A 131 -8.20 5.61 -2.02
N ILE A 132 -9.11 4.71 -1.65
CA ILE A 132 -9.46 4.48 -0.23
C ILE A 132 -8.32 3.72 0.45
N ARG A 133 -7.75 2.71 -0.22
CA ARG A 133 -6.56 1.99 0.26
C ARG A 133 -5.37 2.94 0.48
N LYS A 134 -5.09 3.81 -0.49
CA LYS A 134 -4.05 4.86 -0.42
C LYS A 134 -4.27 5.83 0.74
N LEU A 135 -5.52 6.26 0.93
CA LEU A 135 -5.91 7.08 2.08
C LEU A 135 -5.53 6.40 3.41
N MET A 136 -5.73 5.09 3.55
CA MET A 136 -5.36 4.37 4.78
C MET A 136 -3.84 4.32 4.99
N PHE A 137 -3.05 4.10 3.93
CA PHE A 137 -1.58 4.15 4.02
C PHE A 137 -1.09 5.52 4.48
N ILE A 138 -1.57 6.60 3.88
CA ILE A 138 -1.12 7.96 4.20
C ILE A 138 -1.57 8.38 5.61
N LYS A 139 -2.81 8.08 5.99
CA LYS A 139 -3.38 8.56 7.25
C LYS A 139 -2.81 7.87 8.48
N TYR A 140 -2.51 6.58 8.40
CA TYR A 140 -2.16 5.76 9.57
C TYR A 140 -0.68 5.38 9.64
N SER A 141 0.13 5.89 8.72
CA SER A 141 1.57 5.67 8.73
C SER A 141 2.33 6.88 9.25
N GLN A 142 3.31 6.60 10.10
CA GLN A 142 4.25 7.59 10.65
C GLN A 142 5.55 7.67 9.84
N GLY A 143 5.69 6.83 8.81
CA GLY A 143 6.90 6.72 8.02
C GLY A 143 6.76 5.67 6.94
N PHE A 144 7.41 5.88 5.80
CA PHE A 144 7.43 4.93 4.70
C PHE A 144 8.83 4.32 4.56
N ILE A 145 8.88 3.00 4.46
CA ILE A 145 10.04 2.26 3.96
C ILE A 145 9.73 1.79 2.55
N VAL A 146 10.53 2.22 1.58
CA VAL A 146 10.32 1.92 0.17
C VAL A 146 11.46 1.04 -0.32
N MET A 147 11.20 -0.26 -0.37
CA MET A 147 12.10 -1.27 -0.91
C MET A 147 12.04 -1.28 -2.45
N PRO A 148 13.03 -1.88 -3.13
CA PRO A 148 13.01 -1.99 -4.59
C PRO A 148 11.71 -2.62 -5.11
N GLY A 149 11.10 -1.95 -6.08
CA GLY A 149 9.71 -2.19 -6.47
C GLY A 149 9.39 -1.75 -7.89
N GLY A 150 8.15 -2.03 -8.32
CA GLY A 150 7.64 -1.65 -9.64
C GLY A 150 6.76 -0.40 -9.60
N PHE A 151 5.83 -0.30 -10.55
CA PHE A 151 4.91 0.84 -10.66
C PHE A 151 4.06 1.07 -9.41
N GLY A 152 3.50 0.02 -8.79
CA GLY A 152 2.72 0.20 -7.56
C GLY A 152 3.54 0.78 -6.41
N THR A 153 4.83 0.41 -6.29
CA THR A 153 5.74 1.00 -5.30
C THR A 153 6.05 2.46 -5.61
N LEU A 154 6.26 2.78 -6.89
CA LEU A 154 6.52 4.15 -7.34
C LEU A 154 5.29 5.05 -7.17
N ASP A 155 4.10 4.52 -7.41
CA ASP A 155 2.82 5.19 -7.23
C ASP A 155 2.66 5.69 -5.78
N GLU A 156 2.79 4.79 -4.79
CA GLU A 156 2.74 5.14 -3.36
C GLU A 156 3.83 6.14 -2.95
N LEU A 157 5.05 5.99 -3.47
CA LEU A 157 6.13 6.96 -3.25
C LEU A 157 5.78 8.35 -3.80
N SER A 158 5.32 8.41 -5.05
CA SER A 158 5.03 9.67 -5.74
C SER A 158 3.85 10.41 -5.11
N GLU A 159 2.83 9.68 -4.63
CA GLU A 159 1.69 10.24 -3.93
C GLU A 159 2.13 10.89 -2.60
N ALA A 160 2.90 10.17 -1.79
CA ALA A 160 3.43 10.72 -0.54
C ALA A 160 4.29 11.97 -0.77
N LEU A 161 5.19 11.94 -1.76
CA LEU A 161 6.02 13.09 -2.12
C LEU A 161 5.17 14.29 -2.54
N THR A 162 4.15 14.08 -3.38
CA THR A 162 3.26 15.14 -3.86
C THR A 162 2.44 15.74 -2.71
N LEU A 163 1.89 14.91 -1.82
CA LEU A 163 1.10 15.38 -0.68
C LEU A 163 1.95 16.17 0.33
N ILE A 164 3.21 15.76 0.53
CA ILE A 164 4.17 16.49 1.38
C ILE A 164 4.57 17.82 0.71
N GLN A 165 4.89 17.80 -0.59
CA GLN A 165 5.29 19.00 -1.35
C GLN A 165 4.20 20.06 -1.34
N THR A 166 2.93 19.65 -1.48
CA THR A 166 1.77 20.53 -1.52
C THR A 166 1.22 20.90 -0.14
N GLY A 167 1.82 20.39 0.94
CA GLY A 167 1.39 20.67 2.31
C GLY A 167 0.02 20.09 2.68
N LYS A 168 -0.48 19.10 1.92
CA LYS A 168 -1.74 18.40 2.23
C LYS A 168 -1.60 17.45 3.41
N ILE A 169 -0.39 17.01 3.69
CA ILE A 169 -0.03 16.25 4.89
C ILE A 169 1.25 16.79 5.53
N GLY A 170 1.45 16.49 6.81
CA GLY A 170 2.70 16.78 7.51
C GLY A 170 3.88 15.99 6.96
N ARG A 171 5.09 16.51 7.12
CA ARG A 171 6.31 15.78 6.76
C ARG A 171 6.49 14.58 7.69
N PHE A 172 6.70 13.41 7.10
CA PHE A 172 7.11 12.20 7.78
C PHE A 172 8.32 11.56 7.07
N PRO A 173 9.09 10.68 7.73
CA PRO A 173 10.26 10.05 7.13
C PRO A 173 9.89 9.11 5.97
N ILE A 174 10.50 9.32 4.81
CA ILE A 174 10.46 8.38 3.67
C ILE A 174 11.88 7.86 3.44
N VAL A 175 12.06 6.55 3.58
CA VAL A 175 13.37 5.89 3.45
C VAL A 175 13.37 4.98 2.22
N LEU A 176 14.20 5.33 1.23
CA LEU A 176 14.43 4.50 0.05
C LEU A 176 15.55 3.50 0.33
N VAL A 177 15.24 2.20 0.31
CA VAL A 177 16.19 1.13 0.60
C VAL A 177 16.78 0.58 -0.69
N GLY A 178 18.10 0.41 -0.72
CA GLY A 178 18.83 -0.06 -1.90
C GLY A 178 19.23 1.09 -2.82
N SER A 179 20.19 1.91 -2.40
CA SER A 179 20.67 3.09 -3.15
C SER A 179 20.96 2.81 -4.63
N LYS A 180 21.64 1.71 -4.95
CA LYS A 180 21.92 1.32 -6.35
C LYS A 180 20.67 1.21 -7.22
N PHE A 181 19.53 0.79 -6.65
CA PHE A 181 18.26 0.69 -7.37
C PHE A 181 17.63 2.08 -7.59
N TRP A 182 17.63 2.93 -6.56
CA TRP A 182 16.95 4.22 -6.57
C TRP A 182 17.75 5.37 -7.20
N ASN A 183 19.07 5.26 -7.30
CA ASN A 183 19.94 6.35 -7.74
C ASN A 183 19.51 6.92 -9.10
N GLY A 184 19.19 6.08 -10.09
CA GLY A 184 18.78 6.58 -11.42
C GLY A 184 17.51 7.44 -11.37
N LEU A 185 16.53 7.08 -10.54
CA LEU A 185 15.32 7.88 -10.34
C LEU A 185 15.62 9.18 -9.60
N LEU A 186 16.42 9.11 -8.54
CA LEU A 186 16.80 10.29 -7.75
C LEU A 186 17.66 11.28 -8.54
N ASP A 187 18.54 10.78 -9.41
CA ASP A 187 19.33 11.61 -10.31
C ASP A 187 18.43 12.30 -11.33
N TRP A 188 17.43 11.59 -11.87
CA TRP A 188 16.44 12.21 -12.74
C TRP A 188 15.63 13.29 -12.01
N PHE A 189 15.16 13.03 -10.78
CA PHE A 189 14.48 14.04 -9.95
C PHE A 189 15.34 15.29 -9.79
N LYS A 190 16.60 15.15 -9.36
CA LYS A 190 17.49 16.31 -9.13
C LYS A 190 17.81 17.10 -10.39
N ASN A 191 17.89 16.43 -11.53
CA ASN A 191 18.32 17.04 -12.78
C ASN A 191 17.16 17.59 -13.62
N THR A 192 15.91 17.24 -13.29
CA THR A 192 14.74 17.53 -14.16
C THR A 192 13.55 18.13 -13.43
N LEU A 193 13.26 17.72 -12.19
CA LEU A 193 12.14 18.21 -11.39
C LEU A 193 12.59 19.34 -10.45
#